data_AF-A0A2T5J242-F1
#
_entry.id   AF-A0A2T5J242-F1
#
_cell.length_a   1.000
_cell.length_b   1.000
_cell.length_c   1.000
_cell.angle_alpha   90.00
_cell.angle_beta   90.00
_cell.angle_gamma   90.00
#
_symmetry.space_group_name_H-M   'P 1'
#
loop_
_entity.id
_entity.type
_entity.pdbx_description
1 polymer ?
#
loop_
_entity_poly.entity_id
_entity_poly.type
_entity_poly.pdbx_seq_one_letter_code
_entity_poly.pdbx_strand_id
1 'polypeptide(L)' 'MDYAWDKKQAEYAQGIEIGKEIGKEEGKAEGIAIAAMGMHKAGLSVELIAKSLSLTESVVLALLKED' A
#
# COMPACT_ATOMS: atom_id res chain seq x y z
N MET A 1 33.74 -23.26 -6.37
CA MET A 1 32.53 -22.40 -6.34
C MET A 1 31.77 -22.67 -7.62
N ASP A 2 30.57 -23.23 -7.50
CA ASP A 2 29.77 -23.65 -8.64
C ASP A 2 28.87 -22.49 -9.05
N TYR A 3 29.23 -21.81 -10.15
CA TYR A 3 28.64 -20.55 -10.63
C TYR A 3 27.11 -20.63 -10.83
N ALA A 4 26.59 -21.85 -11.03
CA ALA A 4 25.17 -22.12 -11.22
C ALA A 4 24.37 -22.10 -9.90
N TRP A 5 25.00 -22.40 -8.76
CA TRP A 5 24.34 -22.41 -7.46
C TRP A 5 24.15 -20.98 -6.94
N ASP A 6 25.15 -20.12 -7.11
CA ASP A 6 25.08 -18.70 -6.72
C ASP A 6 24.05 -17.93 -7.56
N LYS A 7 23.93 -18.23 -8.86
CA LYS A 7 22.93 -17.58 -9.72
C LYS A 7 21.49 -17.92 -9.31
N LYS A 8 21.22 -19.17 -8.96
CA LYS A 8 19.90 -19.60 -8.46
C LYS A 8 19.53 -18.95 -7.13
N GLN A 9 20.50 -18.77 -6.24
CA GLN A 9 20.28 -18.09 -4.96
C GLN A 9 19.96 -16.60 -5.15
N ALA A 10 20.62 -15.94 -6.11
CA ALA A 10 20.35 -14.54 -6.44
C ALA A 10 18.93 -14.32 -7.01
N GLU A 11 18.47 -15.20 -7.92
CA GLU A 11 17.11 -15.13 -8.48
C GLU A 11 16.03 -15.35 -7.41
N TYR A 12 16.27 -16.29 -6.48
CA TYR A 12 15.39 -16.51 -5.33
C TYR A 12 15.32 -15.30 -4.38
N ALA A 13 16.47 -14.68 -4.09
CA ALA A 13 16.52 -13.49 -3.25
C ALA A 13 15.77 -12.32 -3.88
N GLN A 14 15.92 -12.11 -5.19
CA GLN A 14 15.17 -11.09 -5.94
C GLN A 14 13.66 -11.34 -5.91
N GLY A 15 13.22 -12.58 -6.08
CA GLY A 15 11.79 -12.92 -6.01
C GLY A 15 11.17 -12.62 -4.63
N ILE A 16 11.91 -12.86 -3.54
CA ILE A 16 11.47 -12.54 -2.17
C ILE A 16 11.41 -11.03 -1.94
N GLU A 17 12.39 -10.28 -2.45
CA GLU A 17 12.45 -8.82 -2.31
C GLU A 17 11.29 -8.16 -3.05
N ILE A 18 11.04 -8.57 -4.30
CA ILE A 18 9.90 -8.11 -5.10
C ILE A 18 8.58 -8.45 -4.39
N GLY A 19 8.41 -9.69 -3.91
CA GLY A 19 7.19 -10.09 -3.19
C GLY A 19 6.94 -9.29 -1.91
N LYS A 20 8.01 -8.90 -1.19
CA LYS A 20 7.90 -8.02 -0.02
C LYS A 20 7.52 -6.60 -0.40
N GLU A 21 8.06 -6.05 -1.48
CA GLU A 21 7.70 -4.71 -1.94
C GLU A 21 6.25 -4.66 -2.38
N ILE A 22 5.81 -5.62 -3.21
CA ILE A 22 4.42 -5.72 -3.67
C ILE A 22 3.46 -5.86 -2.49
N GLY A 23 3.69 -6.81 -1.59
CA GLY A 23 2.81 -7.01 -0.43
C GLY A 23 2.79 -5.81 0.53
N LYS A 24 3.88 -5.04 0.61
CA LYS A 24 3.95 -3.79 1.38
C LYS A 24 3.17 -2.66 0.71
N GLU A 25 3.20 -2.56 -0.61
CA GLU A 25 2.42 -1.57 -1.35
C GLU A 25 0.92 -1.89 -1.34
N GLU A 26 0.55 -3.15 -1.59
CA GLU A 26 -0.85 -3.61 -1.54
C GLU A 26 -1.44 -3.43 -0.13
N GLY A 27 -0.74 -3.92 0.91
CA GLY A 27 -1.19 -3.75 2.29
C GLY A 27 -1.23 -2.29 2.75
N LYS A 28 -0.39 -1.43 2.18
CA LYS A 28 -0.44 0.02 2.42
C LYS A 28 -1.67 0.65 1.77
N ALA A 29 -2.00 0.26 0.53
CA ALA A 29 -3.18 0.77 -0.17
C ALA A 29 -4.48 0.34 0.54
N GLU A 30 -4.61 -0.94 0.88
CA GLU A 30 -5.77 -1.46 1.62
C GLU A 30 -5.90 -0.82 3.01
N GLY A 31 -4.79 -0.70 3.75
CA GLY A 31 -4.78 -0.05 5.06
C GLY A 31 -5.18 1.42 5.00
N ILE A 32 -4.75 2.14 3.96
CA ILE A 32 -5.14 3.53 3.71
C ILE A 32 -6.63 3.64 3.38
N ALA A 33 -7.18 2.74 2.56
CA ALA A 33 -8.60 2.72 2.22
C ALA A 33 -9.46 2.49 3.48
N ILE A 34 -9.11 1.49 4.29
CA ILE A 34 -9.80 1.19 5.55
C ILE A 34 -9.72 2.36 6.52
N ALA A 35 -8.56 2.99 6.65
CA ALA A 35 -8.38 4.17 7.50
C ALA A 35 -9.22 5.35 7.02
N ALA A 36 -9.23 5.64 5.71
CA ALA A 36 -10.01 6.71 5.11
C ALA A 36 -11.52 6.50 5.33
N MET A 37 -12.02 5.28 5.10
CA MET A 37 -13.42 4.91 5.37
C MET A 37 -13.78 5.03 6.85
N GLY A 38 -12.90 4.55 7.75
CA GLY A 38 -13.10 4.65 9.19
C GLY A 38 -13.17 6.10 9.68
N MET A 39 -12.27 6.95 9.20
CA MET A 39 -12.29 8.38 9.52
C MET A 39 -13.53 9.08 8.95
N HIS A 40 -13.95 8.73 7.73
CA HIS A 40 -15.16 9.29 7.14
C HIS A 40 -16.42 8.89 7.92
N LYS A 41 -16.53 7.62 8.34
CA LYS A 41 -17.61 7.13 9.21
C LYS A 41 -17.61 7.80 10.59
N ALA A 42 -16.45 8.22 11.09
CA ALA A 42 -16.33 9.02 12.31
C ALA A 42 -16.73 10.50 12.13
N GLY A 43 -17.14 10.91 10.92
CA GLY A 43 -17.61 12.26 10.62
C GLY A 43 -16.50 13.27 10.30
N LEU A 44 -15.26 12.81 10.04
CA LEU A 44 -14.19 13.71 9.60
C LEU A 44 -14.44 14.22 8.17
N SER A 45 -14.04 15.46 7.91
CA SER A 45 -14.09 16.03 6.56
C SER A 45 -13.03 15.40 5.64
N VAL A 46 -13.30 15.37 4.34
CA VAL A 46 -12.37 14.85 3.33
C VAL A 46 -11.02 15.57 3.39
N GLU A 47 -11.02 16.89 3.57
CA GLU A 47 -9.79 17.70 3.73
C GLU A 47 -8.95 17.22 4.92
N LEU A 48 -9.58 16.92 6.06
CA LEU A 48 -8.88 16.50 7.27
C LEU A 48 -8.34 15.07 7.14
N ILE A 49 -9.09 14.19 6.47
CA ILE A 49 -8.66 12.82 6.15
C ILE A 49 -7.46 12.85 5.19
N ALA A 50 -7.54 13.67 4.15
CA ALA A 50 -6.46 13.86 3.18
C ALA A 50 -5.17 14.35 3.86
N LYS A 51 -5.25 15.36 4.73
CA LYS A 51 -4.10 15.83 5.53
C LYS A 51 -3.55 14.75 6.45
N SER A 52 -4.43 14.01 7.14
CA SER A 52 -4.01 12.98 8.12
C SER A 52 -3.31 11.78 7.45
N LEU A 53 -3.74 11.41 6.24
CA LEU A 53 -3.16 10.31 5.47
C LEU A 53 -2.08 10.76 4.48
N SER A 54 -1.75 12.06 4.45
CA SER A 54 -0.83 12.65 3.46
C SER A 54 -1.22 12.33 2.02
N LEU A 55 -2.52 12.41 1.73
CA LEU A 55 -3.13 12.18 0.43
C LEU A 55 -3.73 13.47 -0.12
N THR A 56 -4.09 13.47 -1.40
CA THR A 56 -4.94 14.50 -1.97
C THR A 56 -6.42 14.20 -1.71
N GLU A 57 -7.25 15.23 -1.62
CA GLU A 57 -8.70 15.07 -1.46
C GLU A 57 -9.32 14.25 -2.60
N SER A 58 -8.79 14.37 -3.82
CA SER A 58 -9.23 13.55 -4.97
C SER A 58 -9.01 12.05 -4.77
N VAL A 59 -7.89 11.65 -4.15
CA VAL A 59 -7.58 10.25 -3.84
C VAL A 59 -8.49 9.76 -2.72
N VAL A 60 -8.70 10.55 -1.67
CA VAL A 60 -9.63 10.20 -0.59
C VAL A 60 -11.06 10.03 -1.14
N LEU A 61 -11.52 10.92 -2.02
CA LEU A 61 -12.83 10.79 -2.67
C LEU A 61 -12.95 9.55 -3.55
N ALA A 62 -11.87 9.12 -4.20
CA ALA A 62 -11.86 7.87 -4.96
C ALA A 62 -12.01 6.66 -4.04
N LEU A 63 -11.25 6.64 -2.93
CA LEU A 63 -11.30 5.57 -1.92
C LEU A 63 -12.67 5.46 -1.24
N LEU A 64 -13.36 6.58 -1.02
CA LEU A 64 -14.70 6.61 -0.41
C LEU A 64 -15.84 6.29 -1.39
N LYS A 65 -15.56 6.19 -2.70
CA LYS A 65 -16.55 5.87 -3.74
C LYS A 65 -16.64 4.37 -4.06
N GLU A 66 -15.74 3.55 -3.53
CA GLU A 66 -15.75 2.09 -3.72
C GLU A 66 -16.71 1.36 -2.74
N ASP A 67 -17.64 2.06 -2.08
CA ASP A 67 -18.76 1.48 -1.30
C ASP A 67 -19.95 1.13 -2.22
#